data_AF-A0A8G2M9P3-F1
#
_entry.id   AF-A0A8G2M9P3-F1
#
_cell.length_a   1.000
_cell.length_b   1.000
_cell.length_c   1.000
_cell.angle_alpha   90.00
_cell.angle_beta   90.00
_cell.angle_gamma   90.00
#
_symmetry.space_group_name_H-M   'P 1'
#
loop_
_entity.id
_entity.type
_entity.pdbx_description
1 polymer ?
#
loop_
_entity_poly.entity_id
_entity_poly.type
_entity_poly.pdbx_seq_one_letter_code
_entity_poly.pdbx_strand_id
1 'polypeptide(L)'
;MFNSELVEKKHIGRYLRYEFMPLKYKKRIVMNGEQESNTIFYDTKIAITHQITWDFVKAPHGLVTGITGGGKTYFLFYVIRELFRRHSEVRLLDPKVSDLSFMKRVIGDDKVADTKGQILKQLREANNEMEERFRLMNDSSDYKSEMISVILICAPISLFLMR
;
A
#
# COMPACT_ATOMS: atom_id res chain seq x y z
N MET A 1 -14.54 -19.70 23.42
CA MET A 1 -15.19 -18.65 22.60
C MET A 1 -14.79 -18.90 21.15
N PHE A 2 -15.74 -19.14 20.24
CA PHE A 2 -15.41 -19.41 18.84
C PHE A 2 -14.80 -18.14 18.22
N ASN A 3 -13.57 -18.26 17.71
CA ASN A 3 -12.86 -17.16 17.06
C ASN A 3 -13.46 -16.98 15.67
N SER A 4 -14.63 -16.34 15.58
CA SER A 4 -15.42 -16.18 14.35
C SER A 4 -16.17 -14.85 14.37
N GLU A 5 -16.30 -14.23 13.21
CA GLU A 5 -17.01 -12.95 13.01
C GLU A 5 -18.40 -13.21 12.42
N LEU A 6 -19.41 -12.48 12.88
CA LEU A 6 -20.77 -12.58 12.33
C LEU A 6 -20.79 -11.89 10.97
N VAL A 7 -21.08 -12.65 9.92
CA VAL A 7 -21.16 -12.17 8.53
C VAL A 7 -22.56 -11.68 8.22
N GLU A 8 -23.57 -12.47 8.56
CA GLU A 8 -24.95 -12.18 8.21
C GLU A 8 -25.90 -12.67 9.30
N LYS A 9 -26.94 -11.88 9.56
CA LYS A 9 -28.08 -12.25 10.41
C LYS A 9 -29.34 -12.14 9.57
N LYS A 10 -29.99 -13.28 9.32
CA LYS A 10 -31.20 -13.34 8.50
C LYS A 10 -32.36 -13.93 9.27
N HIS A 11 -33.52 -13.27 9.19
CA HIS A 11 -34.76 -13.75 9.77
C HIS A 11 -35.51 -14.60 8.72
N ILE A 12 -35.73 -15.88 9.02
CA ILE A 12 -36.38 -16.83 8.12
C ILE A 12 -37.59 -17.40 8.86
N GLY A 13 -38.76 -16.79 8.64
CA GLY A 13 -40.01 -17.20 9.28
C GLY A 13 -39.95 -17.06 10.81
N ARG A 14 -39.84 -18.18 11.53
CA ARG A 14 -39.71 -18.23 13.00
C ARG A 14 -38.28 -18.50 13.48
N TYR A 15 -37.31 -18.59 12.56
CA TYR A 15 -35.92 -18.88 12.88
C TYR A 15 -35.02 -17.69 12.58
N LEU A 16 -33.97 -17.56 13.39
CA LEU A 16 -32.86 -16.66 13.15
C LEU A 16 -31.67 -17.48 12.65
N ARG A 17 -31.25 -17.23 11.42
CA ARG A 17 -30.01 -17.78 10.87
C ARG A 17 -28.88 -16.77 11.10
N TYR A 18 -27.81 -17.25 11.73
CA TYR A 18 -26.57 -16.52 11.88
C TYR A 18 -25.50 -17.22 11.05
N GLU A 19 -24.84 -16.49 10.17
CA GLU A 19 -23.72 -16.97 9.38
C GLU A 19 -22.42 -16.40 9.96
N PHE A 20 -21.49 -17.28 10.32
CA PHE A 20 -20.23 -16.92 10.96
C PHE A 20 -19.04 -17.29 10.07
N MET A 21 -18.09 -16.37 9.91
CA MET A 21 -16.83 -16.64 9.25
C MET A 21 -15.76 -17.02 10.30
N PRO A 22 -15.18 -18.22 10.24
CA PRO A 22 -14.10 -18.59 11.16
C PRO A 22 -12.86 -17.71 10.95
N LEU A 23 -12.36 -17.06 12.00
CA LEU A 23 -11.17 -16.19 11.94
C LEU A 23 -9.89 -16.96 11.58
N LYS A 24 -9.93 -18.29 11.58
CA LYS A 24 -8.85 -19.16 11.06
C LYS A 24 -8.57 -18.93 9.57
N TYR A 25 -9.52 -18.33 8.83
CA TYR A 25 -9.38 -17.92 7.44
C TYR A 25 -8.83 -16.50 7.25
N LYS A 26 -8.45 -15.79 8.32
CA LYS A 26 -7.51 -14.64 8.21
C LYS A 26 -6.14 -15.18 7.79
N LYS A 27 -6.04 -15.54 6.51
CA LYS A 27 -4.81 -16.03 5.91
C LYS A 27 -3.80 -14.89 5.94
N ARG A 28 -2.59 -15.20 6.41
CA ARG A 28 -1.46 -14.28 6.48
C ARG A 28 -1.15 -13.74 5.07
N ILE A 29 -0.34 -12.67 5.02
CA ILE A 29 0.19 -12.13 3.77
C ILE A 29 0.75 -13.29 2.94
N VAL A 30 0.29 -13.41 1.70
CA VAL A 30 0.71 -14.49 0.80
C VAL A 30 1.97 -14.02 0.09
N MET A 31 3.09 -14.62 0.49
CA MET A 31 4.40 -14.39 -0.15
C MET A 31 4.74 -15.61 -0.98
N ASN A 32 4.37 -15.61 -2.26
CA ASN A 32 4.87 -16.64 -3.16
C ASN A 32 6.36 -16.38 -3.39
N GLY A 33 7.20 -17.37 -3.06
CA GLY A 33 8.65 -17.33 -3.23
C GLY A 33 9.09 -17.58 -4.68
N GLU A 34 8.17 -18.00 -5.53
CA GLU A 34 8.43 -18.29 -6.93
C GLU A 34 8.55 -16.99 -7.72
N GLN A 35 9.70 -16.81 -8.35
CA GLN A 35 9.88 -15.86 -9.43
C GLN A 35 9.14 -16.42 -10.64
N GLU A 36 7.82 -16.22 -10.70
CA GLU A 36 7.09 -16.40 -11.95
C GLU A 36 7.76 -15.51 -13.02
N SER A 37 7.99 -16.14 -14.17
CA SER A 37 8.70 -15.67 -15.35
C SER A 37 8.52 -14.19 -15.66
N ASN A 38 9.56 -13.57 -16.27
CA ASN A 38 9.69 -12.21 -16.81
C ASN A 38 8.52 -11.72 -17.72
N THR A 39 7.28 -11.80 -17.27
CA THR A 39 6.11 -11.26 -17.94
C THR A 39 5.72 -10.02 -17.17
N ILE A 40 6.02 -8.85 -17.74
CA ILE A 40 5.64 -7.55 -17.18
C ILE A 40 4.12 -7.49 -17.20
N PHE A 41 3.49 -7.83 -16.06
CA PHE A 41 2.08 -7.58 -15.86
C PHE A 41 1.92 -6.16 -15.32
N TYR A 42 1.35 -5.28 -16.15
CA TYR A 42 0.76 -4.03 -15.68
C TYR A 42 -0.53 -4.35 -14.90
N ASP A 43 -0.37 -4.99 -13.74
CA ASP A 43 -1.47 -5.31 -12.84
C ASP A 43 -1.53 -4.30 -11.69
N THR A 44 -2.69 -3.68 -11.54
CA THR A 44 -2.96 -2.65 -10.52
C THR A 44 -3.34 -3.25 -9.17
N LYS A 45 -3.36 -4.58 -9.08
CA LYS A 45 -3.87 -5.32 -7.93
C LYS A 45 -2.76 -5.94 -7.11
N ILE A 46 -2.79 -5.71 -5.79
CA ILE A 46 -1.89 -6.31 -4.81
C ILE A 46 -2.71 -7.23 -3.90
N ALA A 47 -2.37 -8.51 -3.85
CA ALA A 47 -3.08 -9.50 -3.03
C ALA A 47 -2.63 -9.44 -1.55
N ILE A 48 -3.34 -8.68 -0.71
CA ILE A 48 -3.02 -8.56 0.72
C ILE A 48 -3.22 -9.90 1.44
N THR A 49 -4.33 -10.59 1.17
CA THR A 49 -4.60 -11.96 1.61
C THR A 49 -5.25 -12.73 0.47
N HIS A 50 -5.55 -14.03 0.65
CA HIS A 50 -6.30 -14.79 -0.36
C HIS A 50 -7.70 -14.23 -0.67
N GLN A 51 -8.28 -13.43 0.23
CA GLN A 51 -9.62 -12.87 0.06
C GLN A 51 -9.61 -11.36 -0.18
N ILE A 52 -8.50 -10.69 0.13
CA ILE A 52 -8.39 -9.24 0.06
C ILE A 52 -7.35 -8.89 -0.98
N THR A 53 -7.81 -8.21 -2.02
CA THR A 53 -6.96 -7.66 -3.08
C THR A 53 -7.17 -6.15 -3.11
N TRP A 54 -6.07 -5.41 -3.08
CA TRP A 54 -6.08 -3.96 -3.17
C TRP A 54 -5.78 -3.54 -4.60
N ASP A 55 -6.77 -2.93 -5.26
CA ASP A 55 -6.63 -2.29 -6.58
C ASP A 55 -6.32 -0.81 -6.37
N PHE A 56 -5.05 -0.43 -6.52
CA PHE A 56 -4.59 0.93 -6.24
C PHE A 56 -4.96 1.93 -7.33
N VAL A 57 -5.53 1.51 -8.47
CA VAL A 57 -6.13 2.46 -9.43
C VAL A 57 -7.52 2.88 -8.97
N LYS A 58 -8.29 1.95 -8.40
CA LYS A 58 -9.63 2.25 -7.86
C LYS A 58 -9.58 2.90 -6.48
N ALA A 59 -8.61 2.51 -5.66
CA ALA A 59 -8.40 3.02 -4.32
C ALA A 59 -6.91 3.42 -4.15
N PRO A 60 -6.49 4.58 -4.67
CA PRO A 60 -5.08 4.99 -4.71
C PRO A 60 -4.46 5.32 -3.36
N HIS A 61 -5.30 5.54 -2.34
CA HIS A 61 -4.85 5.88 -1.00
C HIS A 61 -5.13 4.73 -0.03
N GLY A 62 -4.12 4.37 0.75
CA GLY A 62 -4.21 3.34 1.78
C GLY A 62 -3.68 3.86 3.11
N LEU A 63 -4.35 3.51 4.20
CA LEU A 63 -3.92 3.82 5.57
C LEU A 63 -3.66 2.52 6.34
N VAL A 64 -2.41 2.34 6.80
CA VAL A 64 -2.01 1.19 7.61
C VAL A 64 -1.95 1.60 9.07
N THR A 65 -2.90 1.13 9.87
CA THR A 65 -2.98 1.42 11.32
C THR A 65 -2.75 0.16 12.16
N GLY A 66 -2.46 0.35 13.44
CA GLY A 66 -2.30 -0.77 14.38
C GLY A 66 -1.31 -0.47 15.50
N ILE A 67 -1.23 -1.38 16.47
CA ILE A 67 -0.34 -1.28 17.64
C ILE A 67 1.12 -1.63 17.31
N THR A 68 2.06 -1.28 18.18
CA THR A 68 3.45 -1.74 18.10
C THR A 68 3.49 -3.28 18.13
N GLY A 69 4.36 -3.89 17.31
CA GLY A 69 4.41 -5.35 17.14
C GLY A 69 3.31 -5.94 16.25
N GLY A 70 2.34 -5.14 15.78
CA GLY A 70 1.25 -5.59 14.91
C GLY A 70 1.62 -5.88 13.44
N GLY A 71 2.91 -5.87 13.09
CA GLY A 71 3.37 -6.22 11.74
C GLY A 71 3.25 -5.13 10.67
N LYS A 72 2.95 -3.87 11.02
CA LYS A 72 2.82 -2.75 10.06
C LYS A 72 4.05 -2.60 9.16
N THR A 73 5.25 -2.64 9.74
CA THR A 73 6.51 -2.54 8.98
C THR A 73 6.64 -3.69 7.97
N TYR A 74 6.37 -4.93 8.38
CA TYR A 74 6.40 -6.09 7.50
C TYR A 74 5.38 -5.98 6.37
N PHE A 75 4.18 -5.44 6.65
CA PHE A 75 3.18 -5.17 5.63
C PHE A 75 3.64 -4.10 4.64
N LEU A 76 4.28 -3.02 5.11
CA LEU A 76 4.85 -2.01 4.22
C LEU A 76 5.95 -2.60 3.33
N PHE A 77 6.84 -3.43 3.87
CA PHE A 77 7.85 -4.13 3.07
C PHE A 77 7.23 -5.05 2.01
N TYR A 78 6.12 -5.71 2.33
CA TYR A 78 5.37 -6.49 1.35
C TYR A 78 4.86 -5.61 0.20
N VAL A 79 4.19 -4.50 0.51
CA VAL A 79 3.68 -3.56 -0.50
C VAL A 79 4.83 -3.03 -1.36
N ILE A 80 5.95 -2.64 -0.74
CA ILE A 80 7.14 -2.15 -1.46
C ILE A 80 7.69 -3.22 -2.42
N ARG A 81 7.81 -4.47 -1.98
CA ARG A 81 8.22 -5.59 -2.83
C ARG A 81 7.30 -5.75 -4.04
N GLU A 82 5.98 -5.72 -3.82
CA GLU A 82 4.99 -5.86 -4.89
C GLU A 82 5.02 -4.70 -5.89
N LEU A 83 5.29 -3.48 -5.42
CA LEU A 83 5.48 -2.32 -6.28
C LEU A 83 6.76 -2.43 -7.12
N PHE A 84 7.86 -2.95 -6.57
CA PHE A 84 9.08 -3.20 -7.36
C PHE A 84 8.88 -4.25 -8.45
N ARG A 85 8.11 -5.30 -8.18
CA ARG A 85 7.76 -6.31 -9.20
C ARG A 85 7.00 -5.71 -10.39
N ARG A 86 6.33 -4.57 -10.19
CA ARG A 86 5.55 -3.85 -11.20
C ARG A 86 6.32 -2.69 -11.84
N HIS A 87 7.62 -2.57 -11.57
CA HIS A 87 8.46 -1.45 -12.00
C HIS A 87 7.90 -0.07 -11.62
N SER A 88 7.13 -0.01 -10.52
CA SER A 88 6.63 1.26 -10.00
C SER A 88 7.76 2.10 -9.44
N GLU A 89 7.63 3.43 -9.58
CA GLU A 89 8.50 4.36 -8.90
C GLU A 89 8.01 4.51 -7.45
N VAL A 90 8.87 4.17 -6.49
CA VAL A 90 8.53 4.21 -5.06
C VAL A 90 9.36 5.28 -4.36
N ARG A 91 8.69 6.21 -3.68
CA ARG A 91 9.32 7.20 -2.77
C ARG A 91 8.95 6.85 -1.33
N LEU A 92 9.96 6.69 -0.49
CA LEU A 92 9.79 6.40 0.93
C LEU A 92 10.06 7.65 1.76
N LEU A 93 9.06 8.04 2.55
CA LEU A 93 9.17 9.16 3.49
C LEU A 93 9.09 8.58 4.91
N ASP A 94 10.22 8.53 5.62
CA ASP A 94 10.35 7.94 6.97
C ASP A 94 10.84 8.99 7.99
N PRO A 95 9.98 9.92 8.44
CA PRO A 95 10.33 10.90 9.47
C PRO A 95 10.72 10.27 10.81
N LYS A 96 10.46 8.97 11.02
CA LYS A 96 10.79 8.27 12.25
C LYS A 96 12.23 7.74 12.27
N VAL A 97 12.93 7.73 11.12
CA VAL A 97 14.25 7.11 10.97
C VAL A 97 14.22 5.67 11.50
N SER A 98 13.29 4.89 10.98
CA SER A 98 12.97 3.53 11.45
C SER A 98 13.43 2.48 10.44
N ASP A 99 12.80 1.31 10.42
CA ASP A 99 13.22 0.18 9.58
C ASP A 99 13.24 0.51 8.08
N LEU A 100 12.46 1.50 7.61
CA LEU A 100 12.46 1.92 6.21
C LEU A 100 13.68 2.76 5.83
N SER A 101 14.31 3.47 6.78
CA SER A 101 15.54 4.23 6.52
C SER A 101 16.69 3.35 6.01
N PHE A 102 16.75 2.07 6.44
CA PHE A 102 17.73 1.10 5.96
C PHE A 102 17.55 0.72 4.49
N MET A 103 16.36 0.97 3.91
CA MET A 103 16.11 0.71 2.50
C MET A 103 16.92 1.62 1.57
N LYS A 104 17.49 2.73 2.05
CA LYS A 104 18.44 3.58 1.31
C LYS A 104 19.47 2.78 0.50
N ARG A 105 20.01 1.71 1.11
CA ARG A 105 21.00 0.81 0.47
C ARG A 105 20.45 -0.02 -0.69
N VAL A 106 19.14 -0.22 -0.74
CA VAL A 106 18.45 -1.08 -1.70
C VAL A 106 17.82 -0.24 -2.83
N ILE A 107 17.20 0.90 -2.50
CA ILE A 107 16.45 1.71 -3.48
C ILE A 107 17.18 2.95 -3.97
N GLY A 108 18.28 3.34 -3.31
CA GLY A 108 18.96 4.60 -3.53
C GLY A 108 18.62 5.64 -2.47
N ASP A 109 19.63 6.46 -2.15
CA ASP A 109 19.53 7.55 -1.16
C ASP A 109 18.58 8.66 -1.61
N ASP A 110 18.36 8.81 -2.91
CA ASP A 110 17.48 9.80 -3.53
C ASP A 110 15.99 9.48 -3.35
N LYS A 111 15.65 8.21 -3.11
CA LYS A 111 14.25 7.74 -2.98
C LYS A 111 13.78 7.55 -1.55
N VAL A 112 14.65 7.76 -0.57
CA VAL A 112 14.34 7.62 0.86
C VAL A 112 14.64 8.91 1.60
N ALA A 113 13.60 9.58 2.07
CA ALA A 113 13.69 10.82 2.82
C ALA A 113 13.36 10.61 4.30
N ASP A 114 14.32 10.91 5.17
CA ASP A 114 14.17 10.80 6.63
C ASP A 114 14.33 12.15 7.34
N THR A 115 14.94 13.15 6.70
CA THR A 115 14.99 14.52 7.20
C THR A 115 13.83 15.36 6.67
N LYS A 116 13.42 16.40 7.42
CA LYS A 116 12.39 17.36 6.99
C LYS A 116 12.69 17.98 5.62
N GLY A 117 13.95 18.33 5.37
CA GLY A 117 14.38 18.92 4.10
C GLY A 117 14.21 17.97 2.92
N GLN A 118 14.62 16.71 3.07
CA GLN A 118 14.43 15.69 2.04
C GLN A 118 12.95 15.37 1.83
N ILE A 119 12.16 15.26 2.90
CA ILE A 119 10.73 14.99 2.80
C ILE A 119 10.03 16.10 2.02
N LEU A 120 10.32 17.37 2.34
CA LEU A 120 9.77 18.51 1.62
C LEU A 120 10.20 18.54 0.15
N LYS A 121 11.46 18.18 -0.15
CA LYS A 121 11.96 18.07 -1.52
C LYS A 121 11.18 17.03 -2.32
N GLN A 122 11.04 15.81 -1.78
CA GLN A 122 10.33 14.72 -2.44
C GLN A 122 8.83 15.01 -2.64
N LEU A 123 8.19 15.69 -1.68
CA LEU A 123 6.80 16.14 -1.84
C LEU A 123 6.65 17.18 -2.96
N ARG A 124 7.60 18.11 -3.09
CA ARG A 124 7.59 19.10 -4.19
C ARG A 124 7.80 18.44 -5.54
N GLU A 125 8.78 17.54 -5.64
CA GLU A 125 9.06 16.77 -6.88
C GLU A 125 7.83 15.96 -7.30
N ALA A 126 7.20 15.26 -6.35
CA ALA A 126 5.97 14.53 -6.61
C ALA A 126 4.80 15.42 -7.07
N ASN A 127 4.66 16.61 -6.49
CA ASN A 127 3.63 17.55 -6.89
C ASN A 127 3.88 18.07 -8.32
N ASN A 128 5.12 18.42 -8.64
CA ASN A 128 5.49 18.89 -9.98
C ASN A 128 5.20 17.83 -11.06
N GLU A 129 5.57 16.57 -10.81
CA GLU A 129 5.27 15.46 -11.73
C GLU A 129 3.76 15.24 -11.91
N MET A 130 2.99 15.37 -10.83
CA MET A 130 1.54 15.27 -10.89
C MET A 130 0.94 16.37 -11.77
N GLU A 131 1.42 17.61 -11.62
CA GLU A 131 0.99 18.74 -12.44
C GLU A 131 1.38 18.56 -13.91
N GLU A 132 2.59 18.07 -14.19
CA GLU A 132 3.04 17.78 -15.56
C GLU A 132 2.15 16.72 -16.23
N ARG A 133 1.87 15.62 -15.53
CA ARG A 133 0.96 14.57 -16.03
C ARG A 133 -0.44 15.11 -16.27
N PHE A 134 -0.93 15.97 -15.38
CA PHE A 134 -2.24 16.60 -15.54
C PHE A 134 -2.29 17.51 -16.77
N ARG A 135 -1.24 18.28 -17.05
CA ARG A 135 -1.14 19.11 -18.26
C ARG A 135 -1.14 18.24 -19.52
N LEU A 136 -0.31 17.18 -19.55
CA LEU A 136 -0.26 16.24 -20.68
C LEU A 136 -1.61 15.56 -20.93
N MET A 137 -2.34 15.21 -19.88
CA MET A 137 -3.67 14.61 -19.98
C MET A 137 -4.70 15.59 -20.57
N ASN A 138 -4.58 16.89 -20.31
CA ASN A 138 -5.47 17.89 -20.89
C ASN A 138 -5.11 18.25 -22.34
N ASP A 139 -3.82 18.21 -22.68
CA ASP A 139 -3.33 18.61 -24.01
C ASP A 139 -3.40 17.49 -25.06
N SER A 140 -3.43 16.22 -24.63
CA SER A 140 -3.43 15.06 -25.53
C SER A 140 -4.66 14.16 -25.34
N SER A 141 -5.41 13.94 -26.42
CA SER A 141 -6.62 13.10 -26.41
C SER A 141 -6.35 11.60 -26.30
N ASP A 142 -5.09 11.17 -26.37
CA ASP A 142 -4.67 9.75 -26.37
C ASP A 142 -3.64 9.45 -25.26
N TYR A 143 -3.67 10.22 -24.16
CA TYR A 143 -2.77 10.01 -23.03
C TYR A 143 -3.00 8.66 -22.34
N LYS A 144 -1.97 7.82 -22.30
CA LYS A 144 -1.93 6.59 -21.49
C LYS A 144 -0.90 6.76 -20.37
N SER A 145 -1.36 6.72 -19.12
CA SER A 145 -0.45 6.74 -17.97
C SER A 145 0.17 5.35 -17.77
N GLU A 146 1.38 5.15 -18.28
CA GLU A 146 2.11 3.88 -18.11
C GLU A 146 2.97 3.86 -16.83
N MET A 147 3.17 5.02 -16.19
CA MET A 147 4.06 5.16 -15.04
C MET A 147 3.27 5.29 -13.73
N ILE A 148 3.33 4.26 -12.89
CA ILE A 148 2.75 4.25 -11.54
C ILE A 148 3.81 4.76 -10.57
N SER A 149 3.63 5.97 -10.07
CA SER A 149 4.41 6.51 -8.95
C SER A 149 3.62 6.38 -7.65
N VAL A 150 4.23 5.77 -6.64
CA VAL A 150 3.63 5.55 -5.32
C VAL A 150 4.50 6.19 -4.26
N ILE A 151 3.88 7.00 -3.42
CA ILE A 151 4.53 7.63 -2.27
C ILE A 151 4.08 6.89 -1.02
N LEU A 152 5.04 6.33 -0.28
CA LEU A 152 4.79 5.66 0.98
C LEU A 152 5.32 6.52 2.11
N ILE A 153 4.41 6.99 2.96
CA ILE A 153 4.74 7.75 4.16
C ILE A 153 4.65 6.82 5.36
N CYS A 154 5.78 6.56 6.00
CA CYS A 154 5.83 5.85 7.27
C CYS A 154 5.99 6.85 8.41
N ALA A 155 4.86 7.28 8.96
CA ALA A 155 4.86 8.10 10.16
C ALA A 155 3.96 7.48 11.22
N PRO A 156 4.31 7.62 12.51
CA PRO A 156 3.31 7.41 13.54
C PRO A 156 2.20 8.45 13.34
N ILE A 157 0.95 8.00 13.23
CA ILE A 157 -0.24 8.86 13.11
C ILE A 157 -0.28 9.92 14.22
N SER A 158 0.27 9.61 15.40
CA SER A 158 0.40 10.56 16.51
C SER A 158 1.26 11.79 16.17
N LEU A 159 2.17 11.70 15.21
CA LEU A 159 2.99 12.83 14.75
C LEU A 159 2.20 13.81 13.85
N PHE A 160 1.13 13.34 13.21
CA PHE A 160 0.27 14.14 12.32
C PHE A 160 -1.00 14.64 13.00
N LEU A 161 -1.47 13.96 14.06
CA LEU A 161 -2.69 14.34 14.80
C LEU A 161 -2.45 15.27 16.00
N MET A 162 -1.20 15.60 16.33
CA MET A 162 -0.89 16.62 17.34
C MET A 162 -0.72 18.00 16.66
N ARG A 163 -1.85 18.59 16.27
CA ARG A 163 -2.03 20.03 16.10
C ARG A 163 -3.40 20.43 16.64
#